data_AF-A0A1C2HXZ3-F1
#
_entry.id   AF-A0A1C2HXZ3-F1
#
_cell.length_a   1.000
_cell.length_b   1.000
_cell.length_c   1.000
_cell.angle_alpha   90.00
_cell.angle_beta   90.00
_cell.angle_gamma   90.00
#
_symmetry.space_group_name_H-M   'P 1'
#
loop_
_entity.id
_entity.type
_entity.pdbx_description
1 polymer ?
#
loop_
_entity_poly.entity_id
_entity_poly.type
_entity_poly.pdbx_seq_one_letter_code
_entity_poly.pdbx_strand_id
1 'polypeptide(L)'
;MDRPALLRDQDVEIRTQRGHGPGGQHRNKTDSCVFMVHTPTGITAQATGKCQHQNRRVARELLEVRVAQAEAEANDRQKAAALKAQRGSGMRGDKIRTYRERDDLVITADGRKVSLNQVRSGKLNLLW
;
A
#
# COMPACT_ATOMS: atom_id res chain seq x y z
N MET A 1 9.28 -7.99 -22.78
CA MET A 1 8.83 -7.93 -21.38
C MET A 1 9.34 -6.62 -20.79
N ASP A 2 8.78 -5.49 -21.23
CA ASP A 2 9.10 -4.17 -20.66
C ASP A 2 8.31 -4.02 -19.35
N ARG A 3 9.01 -4.10 -18.23
CA ARG A 3 8.48 -3.59 -16.96
C ARG A 3 8.54 -2.07 -17.08
N PRO A 4 7.44 -1.32 -16.92
CA PRO A 4 7.52 0.14 -16.89
C PRO A 4 8.48 0.51 -15.76
N ALA A 5 9.50 1.31 -16.07
CA ALA A 5 10.47 1.77 -15.09
C ALA A 5 9.73 2.59 -14.03
N LEU A 6 9.42 1.97 -12.89
CA LEU A 6 8.78 2.61 -11.75
C LEU A 6 9.67 3.71 -11.16
N LEU A 7 10.99 3.60 -11.36
CA LEU A 7 11.99 4.54 -10.90
C LEU A 7 12.56 5.34 -12.07
N ARG A 8 12.48 6.67 -11.96
CA ARG A 8 13.19 7.58 -12.86
C ARG A 8 14.64 7.70 -12.40
N ASP A 9 15.58 7.68 -13.33
CA ASP A 9 17.02 7.74 -13.01
C ASP A 9 17.42 8.99 -12.22
N GLN A 10 16.76 10.11 -12.50
CA GLN A 10 16.95 11.39 -11.80
C GLN A 10 16.55 11.35 -10.31
N ASP A 11 15.70 10.40 -9.90
CA ASP A 11 15.18 10.30 -8.55
C ASP A 11 16.00 9.31 -7.70
N VAL A 12 17.07 8.73 -8.27
CA VAL A 12 17.92 7.72 -7.61
C VAL A 12 19.32 8.25 -7.38
N GLU A 13 19.67 8.51 -6.12
CA GLU A 13 21.04 8.80 -5.71
C GLU A 13 21.84 7.51 -5.57
N ILE A 14 22.98 7.43 -6.27
CA ILE A 14 23.90 6.29 -6.19
C ILE A 14 25.15 6.72 -5.42
N ARG A 15 25.45 6.02 -4.33
CA ARG A 15 26.69 6.19 -3.55
C ARG A 15 27.50 4.91 -3.58
N THR A 16 28.81 5.03 -3.67
CA THR A 16 29.72 3.89 -3.58
C THR A 16 30.60 4.00 -2.36
N GLN A 17 30.80 2.87 -1.70
CA GLN A 17 31.59 2.77 -0.48
C GLN A 17 32.48 1.53 -0.53
N ARG A 18 33.56 1.57 0.25
CA ARG A 18 34.40 0.40 0.51
C ARG A 18 33.63 -0.63 1.32
N GLY A 19 33.79 -1.90 0.96
CA GLY A 19 33.14 -3.00 1.68
C GLY A 19 33.69 -3.13 3.09
N HIS A 20 32.83 -3.10 4.11
CA HIS A 20 33.23 -3.36 5.50
C HIS A 20 33.13 -4.86 5.82
N GLY A 21 34.08 -5.42 6.58
CA GLY A 21 34.06 -6.80 7.09
C GLY A 21 35.34 -7.61 6.83
N PRO A 22 35.47 -8.84 7.39
CA PRO A 22 36.65 -9.67 7.23
C PRO A 22 36.77 -10.13 5.78
N GLY A 23 37.65 -9.49 5.02
CA GLY A 23 37.98 -9.90 3.66
C GLY A 23 39.43 -9.58 3.34
N GLY A 24 39.97 -10.28 2.35
CA GLY A 24 41.35 -10.07 1.89
C GLY A 24 41.58 -8.66 1.35
N GLN A 25 42.85 -8.36 1.02
CA GLN A 25 43.29 -7.02 0.58
C GLN A 25 42.41 -6.38 -0.50
N HIS A 26 41.85 -7.18 -1.40
CA HIS A 26 40.97 -6.70 -2.47
C HIS A 26 39.66 -6.07 -1.97
N ARG A 27 39.05 -6.59 -0.90
CA ARG A 27 37.80 -6.04 -0.33
C ARG A 27 38.03 -4.68 0.35
N ASN A 28 39.19 -4.51 0.96
CA ASN A 28 39.52 -3.32 1.76
C ASN A 28 40.06 -2.15 0.91
N LYS A 29 40.50 -2.41 -0.32
CA LYS A 29 41.06 -1.39 -1.22
C LYS A 29 40.06 -0.91 -2.29
N THR A 30 39.09 -1.73 -2.68
CA THR A 30 38.18 -1.44 -3.80
C THR A 30 36.82 -0.95 -3.32
N ASP A 31 36.35 0.17 -3.87
CA ASP A 31 35.00 0.71 -3.64
C ASP A 31 33.94 -0.08 -4.43
N SER A 32 33.68 -1.31 -4.00
CA SER A 32 32.76 -2.21 -4.71
C SER A 32 31.31 -2.15 -4.20
N CYS A 33 31.06 -1.69 -2.96
CA CYS A 33 29.71 -1.65 -2.41
C CYS A 33 28.92 -0.48 -2.98
N VAL A 34 27.70 -0.75 -3.43
CA VAL A 34 26.79 0.25 -4.00
C VAL A 34 25.60 0.42 -3.06
N PHE A 35 25.32 1.67 -2.73
CA PHE A 35 24.14 2.11 -2.01
C PHE A 35 23.30 2.98 -2.95
N MET A 36 22.00 2.75 -2.98
CA MET A 36 21.06 3.54 -3.75
C MET A 36 19.95 4.06 -2.85
N VAL A 37 19.56 5.31 -3.07
CA VAL A 37 18.47 5.97 -2.37
C VAL A 37 17.48 6.49 -3.39
N HIS A 38 16.21 6.15 -3.23
CA HIS A 38 15.15 6.82 -3.98
C HIS A 38 14.75 8.07 -3.20
N THR A 39 15.17 9.24 -3.69
CA THR A 39 15.01 10.54 -3.02
C THR A 39 13.57 10.85 -2.61
N PRO A 40 12.53 10.63 -3.45
CA PRO A 40 11.16 11.00 -3.09
C PRO A 40 10.52 10.07 -2.05
N THR A 41 10.90 8.79 -1.98
CA THR A 41 10.36 7.87 -0.97
C THR A 41 11.27 7.66 0.24
N GLY A 42 12.54 8.08 0.15
CA GLY A 42 13.57 7.82 1.16
C GLY A 42 13.98 6.34 1.28
N ILE A 43 13.44 5.46 0.43
CA ILE A 43 13.74 4.02 0.47
C ILE A 43 15.16 3.81 -0.02
N THR A 44 15.90 2.97 0.71
CA THR A 44 17.30 2.67 0.39
C THR A 44 17.47 1.21 0.02
N ALA A 45 18.46 0.93 -0.81
CA ALA A 45 18.88 -0.42 -1.18
C ALA A 45 20.40 -0.48 -1.25
N GLN A 46 20.96 -1.61 -0.85
CA GLN A 46 22.41 -1.82 -0.83
C GLN A 46 22.74 -3.18 -1.42
N ALA A 47 23.81 -3.22 -2.20
CA ALA A 47 24.39 -4.46 -2.69
C ALA A 47 25.91 -4.48 -2.46
N THR A 48 26.41 -5.65 -2.07
CA THR A 48 27.83 -5.90 -1.80
C THR A 48 28.31 -7.11 -2.59
N GLY A 49 29.51 -7.02 -3.15
CA GLY A 49 30.06 -8.07 -4.02
C GLY A 49 31.41 -7.66 -4.58
N LYS A 50 31.97 -8.52 -5.45
CA LYS A 50 33.29 -8.28 -6.06
C LYS A 50 33.27 -7.20 -7.14
N CYS A 51 32.16 -7.07 -7.89
CA CYS A 51 32.04 -6.17 -9.04
C CYS A 51 31.01 -5.07 -8.79
N GLN A 52 31.43 -3.81 -8.94
CA GLN A 52 30.59 -2.63 -8.73
C GLN A 52 29.40 -2.58 -9.71
N HIS A 53 29.59 -2.89 -11.00
CA HIS A 53 28.51 -2.86 -11.99
C HIS A 53 27.41 -3.87 -11.68
N GLN A 54 27.81 -5.07 -11.24
CA GLN A 54 26.85 -6.09 -10.83
C GLN A 54 26.09 -5.66 -9.56
N ASN A 55 26.79 -5.09 -8.59
CA ASN A 55 26.16 -4.54 -7.38
C ASN A 55 25.21 -3.39 -7.73
N ARG A 56 25.54 -2.55 -8.71
CA ARG A 56 24.66 -1.48 -9.18
C ARG A 56 23.34 -2.03 -9.74
N ARG A 57 23.40 -3.08 -10.56
CA ARG A 57 22.19 -3.74 -11.09
C ARG A 57 21.35 -4.35 -9.98
N VAL A 58 21.97 -5.10 -9.07
CA VAL A 58 21.28 -5.76 -7.96
C VAL A 58 20.66 -4.75 -6.99
N ALA A 59 21.38 -3.68 -6.65
CA ALA A 59 20.86 -2.62 -5.78
C ALA A 59 19.64 -1.93 -6.42
N ARG A 60 19.65 -1.73 -7.74
CA ARG A 60 18.51 -1.16 -8.46
C ARG A 60 17.30 -2.08 -8.44
N GLU A 61 17.48 -3.36 -8.76
CA GLU A 61 16.39 -4.36 -8.72
C GLU A 61 15.76 -4.44 -7.32
N LEU A 62 16.58 -4.43 -6.27
CA LEU A 62 16.10 -4.38 -4.88
C LEU A 62 15.34 -3.08 -4.56
N LEU A 63 15.81 -1.94 -5.05
CA LEU A 63 15.16 -0.66 -4.85
C LEU A 63 13.78 -0.63 -5.51
N GLU A 64 13.68 -1.11 -6.75
CA GLU A 64 12.41 -1.19 -7.51
C GLU A 64 11.38 -2.05 -6.77
N VAL A 65 11.79 -3.23 -6.29
CA VAL A 65 10.90 -4.14 -5.53
C VAL A 65 10.40 -3.47 -4.25
N ARG A 66 11.30 -2.83 -3.48
CA ARG A 66 10.92 -2.17 -2.22
C ARG A 66 9.98 -0.99 -2.44
N VAL A 67 10.22 -0.18 -3.47
CA VAL A 67 9.35 0.96 -3.80
C VAL A 67 7.97 0.47 -4.25
N ALA A 68 7.92 -0.53 -5.13
CA ALA A 68 6.65 -1.12 -5.58
C ALA A 68 5.85 -1.71 -4.41
N GLN A 69 6.51 -2.40 -3.47
CA GLN A 69 5.87 -2.92 -2.27
C GLN A 69 5.31 -1.80 -1.39
N ALA A 70 6.09 -0.74 -1.16
CA ALA A 70 5.64 0.40 -0.35
C ALA A 70 4.43 1.12 -0.96
N GLU A 71 4.41 1.30 -2.28
CA GLU A 71 3.26 1.89 -2.98
C GLU A 71 2.01 1.01 -2.91
N ALA A 72 2.17 -0.31 -3.10
CA ALA A 72 1.07 -1.25 -2.98
C ALA A 72 0.49 -1.24 -1.57
N GLU A 73 1.33 -1.29 -0.54
CA GLU A 73 0.90 -1.20 0.86
C GLU A 73 0.20 0.13 1.16
N ALA A 74 0.71 1.25 0.65
CA ALA A 74 0.08 2.56 0.85
C ALA A 74 -1.33 2.60 0.24
N ASN A 75 -1.49 2.07 -0.99
CA ASN A 75 -2.78 1.99 -1.66
C ASN A 75 -3.76 1.07 -0.90
N ASP A 76 -3.30 -0.09 -0.46
CA ASP A 76 -4.12 -1.03 0.30
C ASP A 76 -4.54 -0.46 1.66
N ARG A 77 -3.66 0.27 2.34
CA ARG A 77 -4.01 1.01 3.57
C ARG A 77 -5.06 2.08 3.31
N GLN A 78 -4.94 2.85 2.23
CA GLN A 78 -5.95 3.86 1.86
C GLN A 78 -7.31 3.22 1.58
N LYS A 79 -7.35 2.13 0.80
CA LYS A 79 -8.57 1.37 0.53
C LYS A 79 -9.17 0.80 1.81
N ALA A 80 -8.35 0.18 2.66
CA ALA A 80 -8.81 -0.38 3.93
C ALA A 80 -9.38 0.70 4.85
N ALA A 81 -8.76 1.87 4.91
CA ALA A 81 -9.26 3.01 5.67
C ALA A 81 -10.60 3.52 5.13
N ALA A 82 -10.74 3.66 3.80
CA ALA A 82 -11.98 4.07 3.17
C ALA A 82 -13.13 3.06 3.43
N LEU A 83 -12.85 1.77 3.28
CA LEU A 83 -13.81 0.70 3.58
C LEU A 83 -14.19 0.66 5.07
N LYS A 84 -13.23 0.89 5.97
CA LYS A 84 -13.48 0.97 7.41
C LYS A 84 -14.38 2.15 7.75
N ALA A 85 -14.14 3.32 7.14
CA ALA A 85 -14.99 4.50 7.31
C ALA A 85 -16.41 4.25 6.77
N GLN A 86 -16.54 3.58 5.63
CA GLN A 86 -17.86 3.25 5.04
C GLN A 86 -18.65 2.22 5.86
N ARG A 87 -17.97 1.19 6.39
CA ARG A 87 -18.62 0.08 7.12
C ARG A 87 -18.90 0.38 8.59
N GLY A 88 -18.19 1.34 9.19
CA GLY A 88 -18.29 1.63 10.62
C GLY A 88 -17.74 0.49 11.50
N SER A 89 -18.16 0.42 12.76
CA SER A 89 -17.68 -0.60 13.71
C SER A 89 -18.35 -1.96 13.56
N GLY A 90 -19.47 -2.05 12.82
CA GLY A 90 -20.30 -3.24 12.73
C GLY A 90 -21.15 -3.53 13.98
N MET A 91 -21.10 -2.65 15.00
CA MET A 91 -21.91 -2.78 16.20
C MET A 91 -23.37 -2.38 15.94
N ARG A 92 -24.30 -2.86 16.79
CA ARG A 92 -25.74 -2.54 16.68
C ARG A 92 -26.05 -1.04 16.81
N GLY A 93 -25.10 -0.24 17.30
CA GLY A 93 -25.21 1.23 17.42
C GLY A 93 -25.12 1.95 16.07
N ASP A 94 -24.22 1.50 15.20
CA ASP A 94 -23.83 2.21 13.96
C ASP A 94 -24.78 1.95 12.77
N LYS A 95 -25.94 1.35 13.04
CA LYS A 95 -26.90 1.00 11.99
C LYS A 95 -27.55 2.26 11.41
N ILE A 96 -27.53 2.39 10.09
CA ILE A 96 -28.29 3.42 9.38
C ILE A 96 -29.78 3.08 9.26
N ARG A 97 -30.16 1.81 9.48
CA ARG A 97 -31.55 1.32 9.37
C ARG A 97 -31.82 0.17 10.35
N THR A 98 -33.04 0.08 10.86
CA THR A 98 -33.54 -1.04 11.66
C THR A 98 -34.72 -1.67 10.94
N TYR A 99 -34.62 -2.97 10.62
CA TYR A 99 -35.68 -3.76 10.02
C TYR A 99 -36.36 -4.60 11.11
N ARG A 100 -37.67 -4.43 11.28
CA ARG A 100 -38.48 -5.15 12.28
C ARG A 100 -39.49 -6.04 11.56
N GLU A 101 -39.20 -7.34 11.55
CA GLU A 101 -40.02 -8.35 10.86
C GLU A 101 -41.45 -8.42 11.39
N ARG A 102 -41.59 -8.55 12.72
CA ARG A 102 -42.89 -8.74 13.38
C ARG A 102 -43.85 -7.55 13.18
N ASP A 103 -43.29 -6.35 13.06
CA ASP A 103 -44.06 -5.11 12.99
C ASP A 103 -44.26 -4.61 11.55
N ASP A 104 -43.79 -5.36 10.54
CA ASP A 104 -43.72 -4.93 9.12
C ASP A 104 -43.09 -3.52 8.95
N LEU A 105 -42.01 -3.22 9.69
CA LEU A 105 -41.52 -1.86 9.84
C LEU A 105 -40.02 -1.71 9.56
N VAL A 106 -39.67 -0.67 8.82
CA VAL A 106 -38.29 -0.23 8.61
C VAL A 106 -38.14 1.20 9.14
N ILE A 107 -37.18 1.39 10.03
CA ILE A 107 -36.84 2.70 10.62
C ILE A 107 -35.47 3.12 10.10
N THR A 108 -35.41 4.25 9.41
CA THR A 108 -34.14 4.83 8.91
C THR A 108 -33.54 5.78 9.95
N ALA A 109 -32.22 6.01 9.90
CA ALA A 109 -31.51 6.93 10.80
C ALA A 109 -32.10 8.34 10.82
N ASP A 110 -32.67 8.80 9.69
CA ASP A 110 -33.38 10.08 9.56
C ASP A 110 -34.75 10.12 10.26
N GLY A 111 -35.16 9.03 10.93
CA GLY A 111 -36.44 8.91 11.62
C GLY A 111 -37.63 8.46 10.75
N ARG A 112 -37.44 8.33 9.43
CA ARG A 112 -38.47 7.82 8.50
C ARG A 112 -38.88 6.39 8.86
N LYS A 113 -40.18 6.10 8.76
CA LYS A 113 -40.81 4.81 9.02
C LYS A 113 -41.55 4.33 7.77
N VAL A 114 -41.22 3.16 7.27
CA VAL A 114 -41.78 2.59 6.02
C VAL A 114 -42.10 1.10 6.18
N SER A 115 -43.08 0.59 5.43
CA SER A 115 -43.47 -0.83 5.49
C SER A 115 -42.38 -1.73 4.94
N LEU A 116 -42.05 -2.80 5.66
CA LEU A 116 -41.04 -3.77 5.26
C LEU A 116 -41.45 -4.54 4.00
N ASN A 117 -42.73 -4.92 3.87
CA ASN A 117 -43.27 -5.60 2.71
C ASN A 117 -43.12 -4.78 1.42
N GLN A 118 -43.31 -3.46 1.49
CA GLN A 118 -43.10 -2.56 0.34
C GLN A 118 -41.62 -2.48 -0.08
N VAL A 119 -40.72 -2.42 0.90
CA VAL A 119 -39.27 -2.44 0.63
C VAL A 119 -38.85 -3.78 0.01
N ARG A 120 -39.38 -4.90 0.53
CA ARG A 120 -39.15 -6.25 -0.02
C ARG A 120 -39.70 -6.43 -1.43
N SER A 121 -40.81 -5.79 -1.76
CA SER A 121 -41.37 -5.80 -3.11
C SER A 121 -40.57 -4.94 -4.10
N GLY A 122 -39.42 -4.39 -3.70
CA GLY A 122 -38.53 -3.60 -4.57
C GLY A 122 -38.79 -2.09 -4.55
N LYS A 123 -39.69 -1.58 -3.71
CA LYS A 123 -39.92 -0.12 -3.55
C LYS A 123 -38.85 0.52 -2.67
N LEU A 124 -37.59 0.43 -3.10
CA LEU A 124 -36.44 0.96 -2.38
C LEU A 124 -36.44 2.49 -2.32
N ASN A 125 -37.17 3.14 -3.24
CA ASN A 125 -37.38 4.59 -3.27
C ASN A 125 -38.01 5.19 -2.02
N LEU A 126 -38.58 4.35 -1.17
CA LEU A 126 -39.13 4.76 0.12
C LEU A 126 -38.04 4.94 1.20
N LEU A 127 -36.79 4.57 0.91
CA LEU A 127 -35.66 4.59 1.85
C LEU A 127 -34.76 5.83 1.75
N TRP A 128 -34.98 6.71 0.77
CA TRP A 128 -34.18 7.91 0.52
C TRP A 128 -35.05 9.16 0.36
#